data_AF-A0A3A8QN98-F1
#
_entry.id   AF-A0A3A8QN98-F1
#
_cell.length_a   1.000
_cell.length_b   1.000
_cell.length_c   1.000
_cell.angle_alpha   90.00
_cell.angle_beta   90.00
_cell.angle_gamma   90.00
#
_symmetry.space_group_name_H-M   'P 1'
#
loop_
_entity.id
_entity.type
_entity.pdbx_description
1 polymer ?
#
loop_
_entity_poly.entity_id
_entity_poly.type
_entity_poly.pdbx_seq_one_letter_code
_entity_poly.pdbx_strand_id
1 'polypeptide(L)'
;MAAQRKRIQAAWVVVAMLLAGGAVAHGSRLPPPGSAVGQKVCSAVVPDSWRDSINVPASWTPRTCADWAHSEGAVHYQLGCFYEARRNAPAFV
;
A
#
# COMPACT_ATOMS: atom_id res chain seq x y z
N MET A 1 -47.10 -21.60 -21.81
CA MET A 1 -46.77 -20.59 -20.78
C MET A 1 -45.24 -20.37 -20.78
N ALA A 2 -44.72 -19.42 -21.57
CA ALA A 2 -43.27 -19.26 -21.79
C ALA A 2 -42.83 -17.79 -21.86
N ALA A 3 -43.33 -16.95 -20.95
CA ALA A 3 -43.11 -15.49 -20.98
C ALA A 3 -42.49 -14.91 -19.69
N GLN A 4 -41.89 -15.74 -18.82
CA GLN A 4 -41.48 -15.32 -17.47
C GLN A 4 -40.01 -15.59 -17.13
N ARG A 5 -39.13 -15.78 -18.13
CA ARG A 5 -37.71 -16.10 -17.89
C ARG A 5 -36.72 -14.97 -18.15
N LYS A 6 -37.13 -13.86 -18.78
CA LYS A 6 -36.21 -12.80 -19.25
C LYS A 6 -36.04 -11.61 -18.30
N ARG A 7 -36.90 -11.42 -17.30
CA ARG A 7 -36.85 -10.23 -16.41
C ARG A 7 -35.89 -10.37 -15.23
N ILE A 8 -35.47 -11.59 -14.90
CA ILE A 8 -34.71 -11.88 -13.66
C ILE A 8 -33.20 -11.65 -13.85
N GLN A 9 -32.69 -11.60 -15.09
CA GLN A 9 -31.24 -11.47 -15.34
C GLN A 9 -30.71 -10.03 -15.23
N ALA A 10 -31.54 -9.01 -15.41
CA ALA A 10 -31.08 -7.61 -15.38
C ALA A 10 -30.79 -7.11 -13.96
N ALA A 11 -31.53 -7.61 -12.95
CA ALA A 11 -31.41 -7.16 -11.58
C ALA A 11 -30.05 -7.48 -10.94
N TRP A 12 -29.44 -8.60 -11.33
CA TRP A 12 -28.16 -9.03 -10.78
C TRP A 12 -26.98 -8.17 -11.23
N VAL A 13 -27.02 -7.65 -12.47
CA VAL A 13 -25.93 -6.82 -13.01
C VAL A 13 -25.86 -5.47 -12.28
N VAL A 14 -27.01 -4.89 -11.93
CA VAL A 14 -27.06 -3.60 -11.21
C VAL A 14 -26.57 -3.73 -9.76
N VAL A 15 -26.90 -4.83 -9.07
CA VAL A 15 -26.42 -5.09 -7.70
C VAL A 15 -24.91 -5.33 -7.67
N ALA A 16 -24.36 -6.04 -8.66
CA ALA A 16 -22.92 -6.29 -8.75
C ALA A 16 -22.10 -5.00 -8.95
N MET A 17 -22.62 -4.02 -9.69
CA MET A 17 -21.93 -2.74 -9.89
C MET A 17 -21.94 -1.84 -8.64
N LEU A 18 -22.96 -1.93 -7.78
CA LEU A 18 -23.06 -1.11 -6.57
C LEU A 18 -22.11 -1.58 -5.44
N LEU A 19 -21.66 -2.83 -5.45
CA LEU A 19 -20.74 -3.38 -4.44
C LEU A 19 -19.26 -3.08 -4.72
N ALA A 20 -18.90 -2.55 -5.90
CA ALA A 20 -17.52 -2.28 -6.28
C ALA A 20 -17.04 -0.84 -5.99
N GLY A 21 -17.91 0.04 -5.47
CA GLY A 21 -17.67 1.50 -5.39
C GLY A 21 -17.07 2.03 -4.09
N GLY A 22 -16.61 1.19 -3.17
CA GLY A 22 -16.09 1.61 -1.86
C GLY A 22 -14.63 2.08 -1.86
N ALA A 23 -14.22 2.97 -2.75
CA ALA A 23 -12.93 3.65 -2.59
C ALA A 23 -13.06 4.68 -1.46
N VAL A 24 -12.75 4.28 -0.22
CA VAL A 24 -12.60 5.21 0.90
C VAL A 24 -11.46 6.17 0.56
N ALA A 25 -11.82 7.38 0.12
CA ALA A 25 -10.91 8.50 0.08
C ALA A 25 -10.41 8.74 1.51
N HIS A 26 -9.23 8.20 1.83
CA HIS A 26 -8.51 8.57 3.03
C HIS A 26 -8.17 10.04 2.87
N GLY A 27 -8.98 10.89 3.49
CA GLY A 27 -8.74 12.32 3.55
C GLY A 27 -7.34 12.53 4.10
N SER A 28 -6.43 12.96 3.23
CA SER A 28 -5.09 13.38 3.58
C SER A 28 -5.19 14.69 4.36
N ARG A 29 -5.50 14.58 5.66
CA ARG A 29 -5.20 15.66 6.59
C ARG A 29 -3.70 15.88 6.51
N LEU A 30 -3.32 17.01 5.93
CA LEU A 30 -1.95 17.45 5.96
C LEU A 30 -1.55 17.54 7.43
N PRO A 31 -0.51 16.79 7.84
CA PRO A 31 -0.08 16.79 9.22
C PRO A 31 0.44 18.19 9.58
N PRO A 32 0.28 18.65 10.83
CA PRO A 32 0.67 20.01 11.23
C PRO A 32 2.13 20.34 10.84
N PRO A 33 2.45 21.62 10.56
CA PRO A 33 3.82 22.03 10.22
C PRO A 33 4.78 21.61 11.33
N GLY A 34 5.63 20.61 11.11
CA GLY A 34 6.34 19.96 12.21
C GLY A 34 6.36 18.44 12.11
N SER A 35 5.23 17.85 11.77
CA SER A 35 5.05 16.41 11.64
C SER A 35 5.16 15.99 10.19
N ALA A 36 6.37 15.81 9.67
CA ALA A 36 6.54 15.05 8.44
C ALA A 36 6.07 13.62 8.75
N VAL A 37 4.93 13.21 8.17
CA VAL A 37 4.45 11.83 8.33
C VAL A 37 5.33 10.99 7.42
N GLY A 38 6.34 10.34 8.00
CA GLY A 38 7.22 9.46 7.26
C GLY A 38 6.45 8.27 6.68
N GLN A 39 6.73 7.92 5.42
CA GLN A 39 6.23 6.70 4.81
C GLN A 39 7.11 5.54 5.27
N LYS A 40 6.52 4.56 5.97
CA LYS A 40 7.25 3.37 6.38
C LYS A 40 7.53 2.50 5.16
N VAL A 41 8.75 1.99 5.09
CA VAL A 41 9.26 1.21 3.96
C VAL A 41 9.98 -0.03 4.50
N CYS A 42 9.69 -1.17 3.89
CA CYS A 42 10.44 -2.41 4.08
C CYS A 42 11.24 -2.68 2.82
N SER A 43 12.47 -3.13 2.98
CA SER A 43 13.36 -3.41 1.86
C SER A 43 13.98 -4.79 1.97
N ALA A 44 13.93 -5.52 0.87
CA ALA A 44 14.49 -6.85 0.70
C ALA A 44 15.91 -6.73 0.11
N VAL A 45 16.90 -7.34 0.76
CA VAL A 45 18.28 -7.41 0.29
C VAL A 45 18.57 -8.83 -0.15
N VAL A 46 18.38 -9.06 -1.45
CA VAL A 46 18.65 -10.33 -2.12
C VAL A 46 20.07 -10.27 -2.70
N PRO A 47 20.94 -11.27 -2.45
CA PRO A 47 22.27 -11.34 -3.06
C PRO A 47 22.18 -11.25 -4.59
N ASP A 48 23.13 -10.53 -5.20
CA ASP A 48 23.25 -10.39 -6.66
C ASP A 48 22.01 -9.81 -7.37
N SER A 49 21.12 -9.14 -6.62
CA SER A 49 19.92 -8.49 -7.15
C SER A 49 19.83 -7.03 -6.68
N TRP A 50 19.02 -6.25 -7.40
CA TRP A 50 18.67 -4.90 -6.98
C TRP A 50 17.79 -4.95 -5.74
N ARG A 51 18.02 -4.03 -4.80
CA ARG A 51 17.29 -3.95 -3.53
C ARG A 51 15.87 -3.46 -3.78
N ASP A 52 14.89 -4.33 -3.62
CA ASP A 52 13.48 -3.94 -3.71
C ASP A 52 13.00 -3.29 -2.41
N SER A 53 12.15 -2.28 -2.51
CA SER A 53 11.62 -1.52 -1.39
C SER A 53 10.15 -1.21 -1.59
N ILE A 54 9.32 -1.65 -0.65
CA ILE A 54 7.87 -1.44 -0.69
C ILE A 54 7.42 -0.51 0.43
N ASN A 55 6.43 0.32 0.12
CA ASN A 55 5.71 1.09 1.12
C ASN A 55 4.86 0.13 1.96
N VAL A 56 5.00 0.19 3.29
CA VAL A 56 4.31 -0.71 4.20
C VAL A 56 3.46 0.06 5.20
N PRO A 57 2.38 -0.56 5.73
CA PRO A 57 1.60 0.01 6.83
C PRO A 57 2.46 0.33 8.05
N ALA A 58 2.08 1.35 8.81
CA ALA A 58 2.75 1.72 10.06
C ALA A 58 2.81 0.55 11.07
N SER A 59 1.82 -0.36 11.02
CA SER A 59 1.71 -1.55 11.87
C SER A 59 2.76 -2.64 11.61
N TRP A 60 3.50 -2.58 10.48
CA TRP A 60 4.50 -3.60 10.18
C TRP A 60 5.63 -3.61 11.21
N THR A 61 5.91 -4.77 11.77
CA THR A 61 7.01 -4.95 12.70
C THR A 61 8.29 -5.35 11.94
N PRO A 62 9.47 -5.29 12.58
CA PRO A 62 10.68 -5.88 12.00
C PRO A 62 10.47 -7.33 11.56
N ARG A 63 9.73 -8.13 12.34
CA ARG A 63 9.38 -9.52 11.99
C ARG A 63 8.56 -9.60 10.72
N THR A 64 7.49 -8.82 10.60
CA THR A 64 6.64 -8.82 9.39
C THR A 64 7.44 -8.45 8.14
N CYS A 65 8.35 -7.48 8.26
CA CYS A 65 9.25 -7.10 7.18
C CYS A 65 10.25 -8.22 6.82
N ALA A 66 10.81 -8.90 7.82
CA ALA A 66 11.67 -10.05 7.62
C ALA A 66 10.95 -11.20 6.91
N ASP A 67 9.75 -11.55 7.36
CA ASP A 67 8.95 -12.66 6.81
C ASP A 67 8.64 -12.41 5.33
N TRP A 68 8.23 -11.19 4.98
CA TRP A 68 8.04 -10.79 3.59
C TRP A 68 9.36 -10.81 2.80
N ALA A 69 10.43 -10.20 3.32
CA ALA A 69 11.71 -10.16 2.61
C ALA A 69 12.27 -11.57 2.34
N HIS A 70 12.13 -12.50 3.29
CA HIS A 70 12.50 -13.89 3.10
C HIS A 70 11.64 -14.59 2.05
N SER A 71 10.35 -14.25 1.92
CA SER A 71 9.51 -14.79 0.83
C SER A 71 9.96 -14.32 -0.56
N GLU A 72 10.64 -13.17 -0.64
CA GLU A 72 11.28 -12.67 -1.87
C GLU A 72 12.70 -13.22 -2.09
N GLY A 73 13.16 -14.14 -1.24
CA GLY A 73 14.51 -14.72 -1.32
C GLY A 73 15.62 -13.86 -0.71
N ALA A 74 15.26 -12.85 0.10
CA ALA A 74 16.26 -11.98 0.73
C ALA A 74 16.99 -12.67 1.88
N VAL A 75 18.28 -12.39 1.99
CA VAL A 75 19.13 -12.83 3.11
C VAL A 75 19.13 -11.78 4.22
N HIS A 76 18.98 -10.50 3.86
CA HIS A 76 18.85 -9.40 4.80
C HIS A 76 17.63 -8.54 4.49
N TYR A 77 17.18 -7.78 5.48
CA TYR A 77 16.07 -6.85 5.33
C TYR A 77 16.37 -5.54 6.06
N GLN A 78 15.68 -4.48 5.65
CA GLN A 78 15.71 -3.20 6.36
C GLN A 78 14.30 -2.65 6.49
N LEU A 79 13.92 -2.28 7.70
CA LEU A 79 12.67 -1.57 7.99
C LEU A 79 13.01 -0.14 8.42
N GLY A 80 12.42 0.84 7.75
CA GLY A 80 12.67 2.25 8.03
C GLY A 80 11.52 3.15 7.61
N CYS A 81 11.75 4.46 7.65
CA CYS A 81 10.82 5.46 7.15
C CYS A 81 11.55 6.39 6.17
N PHE A 82 10.92 6.68 5.04
CA PHE A 82 11.31 7.80 4.21
C PHE A 82 10.50 9.03 4.59
N TYR A 83 11.20 10.16 4.68
CA TYR A 83 10.59 11.45 4.93
C TYR A 83 10.78 12.29 3.68
N GLU A 84 9.72 12.95 3.23
CA GLU A 84 9.89 13.96 2.19
C GLU A 84 10.82 15.05 2.71
N ALA A 85 11.83 15.39 1.91
CA ALA A 85 12.68 16.53 2.19
C ALA A 85 11.79 17.77 2.27
N ARG A 86 11.84 18.49 3.39
CA ARG A 86 11.19 19.80 3.46
C ARG A 86 11.80 20.68 2.37
N ARG A 87 11.00 21.60 1.81
CA ARG A 87 11.43 22.53 0.75
C ARG A 87 12.71 23.35 1.08
N ASN A 88 13.10 23.41 2.37
CA ASN A 88 14.30 24.07 2.88
C ASN A 88 15.29 23.12 3.59
N ALA A 89 15.20 21.80 3.37
CA ALA A 89 16.19 20.87 3.89
C ALA A 89 17.54 21.13 3.19
N PRO A 90 18.68 21.14 3.91
CA PRO A 90 19.98 21.25 3.27
C PRO A 90 20.10 20.12 2.24
N ALA A 91 20.50 20.47 1.02
CA ALA A 91 20.79 19.47 0.01
C ALA A 91 21.84 18.50 0.56
N PHE A 92 21.60 17.20 0.43
CA PHE A 92 22.65 16.22 0.67
C PHE A 92 23.69 16.42 -0.42
N VAL A 93 24.84 17.00 -0.03
CA VAL A 93 26.03 17.19 -0.87
C VAL A 93 26.89 15.94 -0.81
#